data_AF-A0A355S1I8-F1
#
_entry.id   AF-A0A355S1I8-F1
#
_cell.length_a   1.000
_cell.length_b   1.000
_cell.length_c   1.000
_cell.angle_alpha   90.00
_cell.angle_beta   90.00
_cell.angle_gamma   90.00
#
_symmetry.space_group_name_H-M   'P 1'
#
loop_
_entity.id
_entity.type
_entity.pdbx_description
1 polymer ?
#
loop_
_entity_poly.entity_id
_entity_poly.type
_entity_poly.pdbx_seq_one_letter_code
_entity_poly.pdbx_strand_id
1 'polypeptide(L)' 'MRNIKLTIEYDGTRYCGWQVQKNGLSIQKTLQDAIEDLVSHDIKLIG' A
#
# COMPACT_ATOMS: atom_id res chain seq x y z
N MET A 1 -17.24 -9.31 4.28
CA MET A 1 -16.03 -8.51 4.02
C MET A 1 -16.44 -7.07 3.78
N ARG A 2 -15.75 -6.11 4.39
CA ARG A 2 -16.04 -4.67 4.22
C ARG A 2 -14.99 -4.07 3.28
N ASN A 3 -15.44 -3.49 2.17
CA ASN A 3 -14.57 -2.80 1.22
C ASN A 3 -14.62 -1.30 1.52
N ILE A 4 -13.45 -0.66 1.59
CA ILE A 4 -13.31 0.77 1.86
C ILE A 4 -12.56 1.37 0.68
N LYS A 5 -13.13 2.41 0.07
CA LYS A 5 -12.45 3.18 -0.98
C LYS A 5 -11.57 4.24 -0.31
N LEU A 6 -10.30 4.27 -0.69
CA LEU A 6 -9.36 5.32 -0.30
C LEU A 6 -9.02 6.17 -1.54
N THR A 7 -8.78 7.46 -1.34
CA THR A 7 -8.16 8.33 -2.34
C THR A 7 -6.87 8.83 -1.72
N ILE A 8 -5.76 8.67 -2.43
CA ILE A 8 -4.42 8.90 -1.89
C ILE A 8 -3.61 9.74 -2.86
N GLU A 9 -2.63 10.45 -2.31
CA GLU A 9 -1.60 11.18 -3.03
C GLU A 9 -0.25 10.77 -2.44
N TYR A 10 0.79 10.69 -3.26
CA TYR A 10 2.13 10.36 -2.81
C TYR A 10 3.20 11.00 -3.69
N ASP A 11 4.35 11.30 -3.09
CA ASP A 11 5.58 11.60 -3.83
C ASP A 11 6.27 10.28 -4.23
N GLY A 12 6.24 9.99 -5.53
CA GLY A 12 6.80 8.77 -6.10
C GLY A 12 8.33 8.74 -6.22
N THR A 13 9.05 9.84 -5.92
CA THR A 13 10.49 9.99 -6.24
C THR A 13 11.38 8.89 -5.65
N ARG A 14 11.00 8.31 -4.51
CA ARG A 14 11.77 7.25 -3.80
C ARG A 14 11.17 5.85 -3.93
N TYR A 15 10.17 5.66 -4.78
CA TYR A 15 9.45 4.41 -4.90
C TYR A 15 9.51 3.87 -6.33
N CYS A 16 9.55 2.54 -6.45
CA CYS A 16 9.49 1.82 -7.72
C CYS A 16 8.04 1.71 -8.22
N GLY A 17 7.29 2.81 -8.19
CA GLY A 17 5.89 2.87 -8.60
C GLY A 17 4.89 2.28 -7.59
N TRP A 18 3.69 2.00 -8.10
CA TRP A 18 2.55 1.56 -7.29
C TRP A 18 2.67 0.10 -6.83
N GLN A 19 2.70 -0.84 -7.77
CA GLN A 19 2.59 -2.28 -7.48
C GLN A 19 3.84 -2.83 -6.79
N VAL A 20 3.67 -3.83 -5.93
CA VAL A 20 4.78 -4.58 -5.32
C VAL A 20 5.68 -5.24 -6.36
N GLN A 21 6.98 -5.02 -6.25
CA GLN A 21 8.00 -5.59 -7.14
C GLN A 21 9.16 -6.15 -6.32
N LYS A 22 9.94 -7.05 -6.93
CA LYS A 22 11.17 -7.57 -6.33
C LYS A 22 12.29 -6.51 -6.28
N ASN A 23 12.16 -5.43 -7.05
CA ASN A 23 13.26 -4.58 -7.46
C ASN A 23 13.43 -3.34 -6.56
N GLY A 24 12.53 -3.12 -5.61
CA GLY A 24 12.59 -1.97 -4.70
C GLY A 24 11.28 -1.71 -3.96
N LEU A 25 11.28 -0.65 -3.16
CA LEU A 25 10.13 -0.25 -2.33
C LEU A 25 8.99 0.26 -3.22
N SER A 26 7.75 -0.14 -2.93
CA SER A 26 6.57 0.25 -3.71
C SER A 26 5.54 0.91 -2.80
N ILE A 27 4.71 1.78 -3.37
CA ILE A 27 3.65 2.47 -2.61
C ILE A 27 2.64 1.46 -2.06
N GLN A 28 2.24 0.46 -2.85
CA GLN A 28 1.27 -0.55 -2.42
C GLN A 28 1.76 -1.31 -1.18
N LYS A 29 3.04 -1.75 -1.18
CA LYS A 29 3.61 -2.46 -0.02
C LYS A 29 3.66 -1.55 1.21
N THR A 30 4.19 -0.34 1.07
CA THR A 30 4.32 0.61 2.18
C THR A 30 2.96 0.98 2.79
N LEU A 31 1.95 1.22 1.95
CA LEU A 31 0.61 1.54 2.43
C LEU A 31 -0.08 0.32 3.05
N GLN A 32 0.09 -0.86 2.47
CA GLN A 32 -0.46 -2.09 3.04
C GLN A 32 0.12 -2.38 4.42
N ASP A 33 1.44 -2.35 4.57
CA ASP A 33 2.12 -2.59 5.85
C ASP A 33 1.63 -1.61 6.93
N ALA A 34 1.53 -0.32 6.59
CA ALA A 34 1.05 0.70 7.53
C ALA A 34 -0.42 0.49 7.96
N ILE A 35 -1.28 0.00 7.06
CA ILE A 35 -2.68 -0.30 7.39
C ILE A 35 -2.76 -1.56 8.24
N GLU A 36 -2.00 -2.61 7.90
CA GLU A 36 -1.94 -3.86 8.67
C GLU A 36 -1.47 -3.60 10.11
N ASP A 37 -0.43 -2.77 10.28
CA ASP A 37 0.04 -2.33 11.59
C ASP A 37 -1.05 -1.59 12.37
N LEU A 38 -1.83 -0.73 11.71
CA LEU A 38 -2.91 0.05 12.33
C LEU A 38 -4.09 -0.81 12.79
N VAL A 39 -4.48 -1.81 11.99
CA VAL A 39 -5.67 -2.64 12.26
C VAL A 39 -5.33 -3.97 12.94
N SER A 40 -4.04 -4.30 13.06
CA SER A 40 -3.51 -5.53 13.67
C SER A 40 -4.04 -6.82 13.04
N HIS A 41 -4.32 -6.79 11.74
CA HIS A 41 -4.68 -7.96 10.94
C HIS A 41 -4.32 -7.75 9.47
N ASP A 42 -4.16 -8.84 8.73
CA ASP A 42 -3.85 -8.79 7.29
C ASP A 42 -4.98 -8.08 6.51
N ILE A 43 -4.59 -7.33 5.47
CA ILE A 43 -5.53 -6.69 4.56
C ILE A 43 -5.15 -6.95 3.11
N LYS A 44 -6.08 -6.65 2.21
CA LYS A 44 -5.82 -6.67 0.77
C LYS A 44 -6.04 -5.28 0.19
N LEU A 45 -4.97 -4.67 -0.29
CA LEU A 45 -5.02 -3.39 -0.99
C LEU A 45 -5.06 -3.63 -2.50
N ILE A 46 -6.09 -3.08 -3.16
CA ILE A 46 -6.30 -3.16 -4.61
C ILE A 46 -6.39 -1.73 -5.15
N GLY A 47 -5.62 -1.43 -6.19
CA GLY A 47 -5.59 -0.15 -6.88
C GLY A 47 -4.84 -0.26 -8.19
#